data_AF-A0A7Y4LZI9-F1
#
_entry.id   AF-A0A7Y4LZI9-F1
#
_cell.length_a   1.000
_cell.length_b   1.000
_cell.length_c   1.000
_cell.angle_alpha   90.00
_cell.angle_beta   90.00
_cell.angle_gamma   90.00
#
_symmetry.space_group_name_H-M   'P 1'
#
loop_
_entity.id
_entity.type
_entity.pdbx_description
1 polymer ?
#
loop_
_entity_poly.entity_id
_entity_poly.type
_entity_poly.pdbx_seq_one_letter_code
_entity_poly.pdbx_strand_id
1 'polypeptide(L)'
;MNDTSAPDAGLLPFRDLINELDNQLVEILSQRLSICAKVERYKKKRGIAMMQPNRVAEVRARCAELGAERGLRREFTEDIYDTIIEEACKLEAKIIDEERIVS
;
A
#
# COMPACT_ATOMS: atom_id res chain seq x y z
N MET A 1 0.65 3.24 45.08
CA MET A 1 1.97 3.10 44.43
C MET A 1 1.80 2.00 43.41
N ASN A 2 1.70 2.34 42.13
CA ASN A 2 1.47 1.35 41.08
C ASN A 2 2.82 0.75 40.71
N ASP A 3 2.95 -0.56 40.88
CA ASP A 3 4.15 -1.34 40.62
C ASP A 3 4.62 -1.13 39.17
N THR A 4 5.72 -0.39 38.98
CA THR A 4 6.40 -0.22 37.68
C THR A 4 7.20 -1.47 37.29
N SER A 5 6.78 -2.64 37.77
CA SER A 5 7.46 -3.94 37.60
C SER A 5 6.65 -4.91 36.75
N ALA A 6 5.79 -4.41 35.86
CA ALA A 6 5.20 -5.24 34.82
C ALA A 6 6.33 -5.64 33.83
N PRO A 7 6.57 -6.94 33.56
CA PRO A 7 7.64 -7.41 32.67
C PRO A 7 7.59 -6.77 31.27
N ASP A 8 6.42 -6.28 30.87
CA ASP A 8 6.16 -5.63 29.59
C ASP A 8 6.63 -4.17 29.52
N ALA A 9 7.00 -3.54 30.65
CA ALA A 9 7.51 -2.16 30.66
C ALA A 9 8.80 -2.01 29.82
N GLY A 10 9.62 -3.07 29.75
CA GLY A 10 10.79 -3.12 28.88
C GLY A 10 10.47 -3.20 27.39
N LEU A 11 9.22 -3.50 27.00
CA LEU A 11 8.78 -3.54 25.60
C LEU A 11 8.40 -2.17 25.05
N LEU A 12 8.16 -1.18 25.92
CA LEU A 12 7.67 0.15 25.53
C LEU A 12 8.55 0.82 24.45
N PRO A 13 9.89 0.87 24.57
CA PRO A 13 10.71 1.52 23.55
C PRO A 13 10.62 0.83 22.18
N PHE A 14 10.48 -0.50 22.14
CA PHE A 14 10.32 -1.24 20.89
C PHE A 14 8.96 -0.96 20.24
N ARG A 15 7.89 -0.88 21.05
CA ARG A 15 6.55 -0.53 20.56
C ARG A 15 6.51 0.88 20.00
N ASP A 16 7.20 1.83 20.61
CA ASP A 16 7.28 3.20 20.11
C ASP A 16 7.97 3.26 18.74
N LEU A 17 9.06 2.49 18.56
CA LEU A 17 9.73 2.37 17.26
C LEU A 17 8.83 1.71 16.20
N ILE A 18 8.08 0.67 16.57
CA ILE A 18 7.13 0.01 15.66
C ILE A 18 6.03 0.99 15.26
N ASN A 19 5.45 1.73 16.21
CA ASN A 19 4.40 2.71 15.94
C ASN A 19 4.88 3.80 14.97
N GLU A 20 6.13 4.25 15.10
CA GLU A 20 6.72 5.22 14.18
C GLU A 20 6.87 4.65 12.77
N LEU A 21 7.32 3.40 12.64
CA LEU A 21 7.38 2.70 11.35
C LEU A 21 5.99 2.52 10.74
N ASP A 22 4.99 2.18 11.55
CA ASP A 22 3.60 2.00 11.11
C ASP A 22 3.02 3.33 10.58
N ASN A 23 3.29 4.45 11.26
CA ASN A 23 2.90 5.78 10.78
C ASN A 23 3.53 6.08 9.41
N GLN A 24 4.82 5.79 9.24
CA GLN A 24 5.51 5.99 7.97
C GLN A 24 4.96 5.09 6.87
N LEU A 25 4.63 3.84 7.18
CA LEU A 25 4.01 2.91 6.22
C LEU A 25 2.66 3.43 5.74
N VAL A 26 1.80 3.89 6.65
CA VAL A 26 0.49 4.45 6.31
C VAL A 26 0.63 5.69 5.41
N GLU A 27 1.57 6.58 5.73
CA GLU A 27 1.82 7.79 4.93
C GLU A 27 2.30 7.43 3.51
N ILE A 28 3.25 6.48 3.38
CA ILE A 28 3.74 6.01 2.08
C ILE A 28 2.62 5.38 1.25
N LEU A 29 1.76 4.58 1.88
CA LEU A 29 0.62 3.95 1.21
C LEU A 29 -0.39 5.01 0.73
N SER A 30 -0.71 6.00 1.55
CA SER A 30 -1.57 7.14 1.20
C SER A 30 -1.03 7.90 -0.01
N GLN A 31 0.27 8.20 -0.02
CA GLN A 31 0.93 8.86 -1.14
C GLN A 31 0.88 8.00 -2.41
N ARG A 32 1.15 6.70 -2.30
CA ARG A 32 1.09 5.76 -3.43
C ARG A 32 -0.30 5.72 -4.05
N LEU A 33 -1.36 5.59 -3.24
CA LEU A 33 -2.74 5.56 -3.72
C LEU A 33 -3.17 6.90 -4.34
N SER A 34 -2.72 8.02 -3.78
CA SER A 34 -2.93 9.35 -4.36
C SER A 34 -2.30 9.49 -5.75
N ILE A 35 -1.15 8.85 -5.99
CA ILE A 35 -0.54 8.78 -7.32
C ILE A 35 -1.36 7.88 -8.25
N CYS A 36 -1.82 6.70 -7.81
CA CYS A 36 -2.72 5.84 -8.59
C CYS A 36 -3.96 6.60 -9.08
N ALA A 37 -4.61 7.39 -8.22
CA ALA A 37 -5.74 8.23 -8.61
C ALA A 37 -5.40 9.25 -9.71
N LYS A 38 -4.19 9.83 -9.69
CA LYS A 38 -3.71 10.73 -10.76
C LYS A 38 -3.46 9.95 -12.07
N VAL A 39 -2.90 8.75 -11.98
CA VAL A 39 -2.67 7.87 -13.13
C VAL A 39 -3.99 7.48 -13.79
N GLU A 40 -5.03 7.16 -13.01
CA GLU A 40 -6.33 6.80 -13.56
C GLU A 40 -6.99 7.97 -14.31
N ARG A 41 -6.99 9.17 -13.73
CA ARG A 41 -7.44 10.39 -14.43
C ARG A 41 -6.64 10.65 -15.72
N TYR A 42 -5.35 10.33 -15.74
CA TYR A 42 -4.53 10.43 -16.94
C TYR A 42 -4.93 9.41 -18.01
N LYS A 43 -5.14 8.15 -17.61
CA LYS A 43 -5.54 7.04 -18.50
C LYS A 43 -6.90 7.32 -19.12
N LYS A 44 -7.89 7.68 -18.31
CA LYS A 44 -9.25 8.00 -18.74
C LYS A 44 -9.28 9.11 -19.79
N LYS A 45 -8.56 10.22 -19.56
CA LYS A 45 -8.43 11.34 -20.51
C LYS A 45 -7.87 10.92 -21.88
N ARG A 46 -7.23 9.76 -21.98
CA ARG A 46 -6.58 9.24 -23.20
C ARG A 46 -7.20 7.95 -23.71
N GLY A 47 -8.30 7.49 -23.11
CA GLY A 47 -8.93 6.22 -23.48
C GLY A 47 -8.04 4.99 -23.22
N ILE A 48 -7.07 5.10 -22.29
CA ILE A 48 -6.24 3.97 -21.89
C ILE A 48 -7.04 3.12 -20.90
N ALA A 49 -6.99 1.80 -21.05
CA ALA A 49 -7.66 0.87 -20.15
C ALA A 49 -7.16 1.03 -18.70
N MET A 50 -8.10 1.03 -17.75
CA MET A 50 -7.84 1.08 -16.31
C MET A 50 -6.91 -0.09 -15.91
N MET A 51 -7.32 -1.32 -16.17
CA MET A 51 -6.58 -2.52 -15.79
C MET A 51 -5.50 -2.87 -16.80
N GLN A 52 -4.26 -3.02 -16.31
CA GLN A 52 -3.09 -3.40 -17.10
C GLN A 52 -2.39 -4.61 -16.45
N PRO A 53 -2.71 -5.85 -16.86
CA PRO A 53 -2.31 -7.05 -16.12
C PRO A 53 -0.79 -7.25 -16.14
N ASN A 54 -0.13 -6.91 -17.25
CA ASN A 54 1.32 -6.95 -17.37
C ASN A 54 2.00 -6.01 -16.35
N ARG A 55 1.41 -4.83 -16.11
CA ARG A 55 1.94 -3.88 -15.13
C ARG A 55 1.77 -4.39 -13.70
N VAL A 56 0.64 -5.03 -13.40
CA VAL A 56 0.40 -5.68 -12.10
C VAL A 56 1.44 -6.77 -11.85
N ALA A 57 1.65 -7.67 -12.82
CA ALA A 57 2.63 -8.75 -12.72
C ALA A 57 4.07 -8.22 -12.52
N GLU A 58 4.45 -7.17 -13.26
CA GLU A 58 5.77 -6.53 -13.13
C GLU A 58 5.97 -5.91 -11.73
N VAL A 59 4.97 -5.18 -11.21
CA VAL A 59 5.05 -4.58 -9.87
C VAL A 59 5.17 -5.67 -8.81
N ARG A 60 4.33 -6.71 -8.89
CA ARG A 60 4.34 -7.84 -7.96
C ARG A 60 5.70 -8.52 -7.93
N ALA A 61 6.24 -8.90 -9.09
CA ALA A 61 7.54 -9.57 -9.20
C ALA A 61 8.69 -8.71 -8.67
N ARG A 62 8.79 -7.45 -9.13
CA ARG A 62 9.85 -6.52 -8.72
C ARG A 62 9.83 -6.27 -7.21
N CYS A 63 8.64 -6.11 -6.62
CA CYS A 63 8.54 -5.86 -5.19
C CYS A 63 8.84 -7.11 -4.37
N ALA A 64 8.46 -8.29 -4.85
CA ALA A 64 8.81 -9.56 -4.22
C ALA A 64 10.33 -9.80 -4.20
N GLU A 65 11.04 -9.44 -5.28
CA GLU A 65 12.51 -9.45 -5.34
C GLU A 65 13.13 -8.47 -4.36
N LEU A 66 12.66 -7.21 -4.35
CA LEU A 66 13.12 -6.22 -3.38
C LEU A 66 12.88 -6.67 -1.93
N GLY A 67 11.74 -7.30 -1.65
CA GLY A 67 11.44 -7.86 -0.33
C GLY A 67 12.44 -8.94 0.06
N ALA A 68 12.74 -9.87 -0.85
CA ALA A 68 13.72 -10.93 -0.62
C ALA A 68 15.13 -10.38 -0.34
N GLU A 69 15.57 -9.35 -1.08
CA GLU A 69 16.84 -8.66 -0.84
C GLU A 69 16.92 -8.00 0.54
N ARG A 70 15.78 -7.65 1.13
CA ARG A 70 15.65 -7.03 2.46
C ARG A 70 15.34 -8.04 3.57
N GLY A 71 15.39 -9.34 3.27
CA GLY A 71 15.15 -10.42 4.23
C GLY A 71 13.67 -10.74 4.48
N LEU A 72 12.75 -10.23 3.66
CA LEU A 72 11.35 -10.61 3.71
C LEU A 72 11.11 -11.90 2.92
N ARG A 73 10.17 -12.72 3.37
CA ARG A 73 9.70 -13.86 2.56
C ARG A 73 9.04 -13.32 1.29
N ARG A 74 9.37 -13.93 0.15
CA ARG A 74 8.80 -13.58 -1.16
C ARG A 74 7.27 -13.55 -1.13
N GLU A 75 6.67 -14.65 -0.66
CA GLU A 75 5.20 -14.81 -0.54
C GLU A 75 4.57 -13.68 0.28
N PHE A 76 5.15 -13.33 1.43
CA PHE A 76 4.64 -12.24 2.27
C PHE A 76 4.65 -10.89 1.55
N THR A 77 5.68 -10.62 0.76
CA THR A 77 5.75 -9.37 0.00
C THR A 77 4.78 -9.37 -1.18
N GLU A 78 4.59 -10.53 -1.83
CA GLU A 78 3.57 -10.70 -2.86
C GLU A 78 2.17 -10.44 -2.31
N ASP A 79 1.82 -11.02 -1.15
CA ASP A 79 0.50 -10.84 -0.50
C ASP A 79 0.23 -9.37 -0.13
N ILE A 80 1.24 -8.66 0.38
CA ILE A 80 1.15 -7.22 0.65
C ILE A 80 0.83 -6.45 -0.63
N TYR A 81 1.57 -6.74 -1.72
CA TYR A 81 1.39 -6.00 -2.97
C TYR A 81 0.09 -6.35 -3.68
N ASP A 82 -0.38 -7.59 -3.58
CA ASP A 82 -1.69 -7.99 -4.08
C ASP A 82 -2.79 -7.19 -3.37
N THR A 83 -2.71 -7.03 -2.04
CA THR A 83 -3.64 -6.22 -1.25
C THR A 83 -3.60 -4.73 -1.64
N ILE A 84 -2.39 -4.16 -1.78
CA ILE A 84 -2.20 -2.75 -2.17
C ILE A 84 -2.74 -2.48 -3.58
N ILE A 85 -2.55 -3.43 -4.51
CA ILE A 85 -3.02 -3.32 -5.89
C ILE A 85 -4.55 -3.41 -5.93
N GLU A 86 -5.14 -4.32 -5.16
CA GLU A 86 -6.60 -4.42 -5.04
C GLU A 86 -7.22 -3.12 -4.52
N GLU A 87 -6.62 -2.50 -3.49
CA GLU A 87 -7.10 -1.23 -2.97
C GLU A 87 -6.97 -0.09 -3.98
N ALA A 88 -5.87 -0.07 -4.76
CA ALA A 88 -5.74 0.88 -5.86
C ALA A 88 -6.85 0.68 -6.91
N CYS A 89 -7.16 -0.55 -7.31
CA CYS A 89 -8.25 -0.81 -8.25
C CYS A 89 -9.62 -0.39 -7.70
N LYS A 90 -9.89 -0.57 -6.40
CA LYS A 90 -11.12 -0.08 -5.76
C LYS A 90 -11.21 1.45 -5.81
N LEU A 91 -10.11 2.15 -5.55
CA LEU A 91 -10.05 3.60 -5.64
C LEU A 91 -10.29 4.09 -7.08
N GLU A 92 -9.64 3.47 -8.05
CA GLU A 92 -9.79 3.77 -9.47
C GLU A 92 -11.25 3.58 -9.93
N ALA A 93 -11.89 2.48 -9.53
CA ALA A 93 -13.29 2.21 -9.83
C ALA A 93 -14.24 3.29 -9.26
N LYS A 94 -13.99 3.75 -8.02
CA LYS A 94 -14.77 4.85 -7.41
C LYS A 94 -14.65 6.15 -8.20
N ILE A 95 -13.43 6.51 -8.63
CA ILE A 95 -13.20 7.72 -9.44
C ILE A 95 -13.95 7.65 -10.77
N ILE A 96 -13.97 6.48 -11.41
CA ILE A 96 -14.71 6.28 -12.66
C ILE A 96 -16.22 6.50 -12.45
N ASP A 97 -16.78 5.98 -11.36
CA ASP A 97 -18.22 6.08 -11.06
C ASP A 97 -18.63 7.50 -10.63
N GLU A 98 -17.87 8.15 -9.74
CA GLU A 98 -18.11 9.53 -9.30
C GLU A 98 -18.13 10.51 -10.49
N GLU A 99 -17.16 10.40 -11.40
CA GLU A 99 -17.13 11.26 -12.58
C GLU A 99 -18.28 10.96 -13.56
N ARG A 100 -18.81 9.73 -13.59
CA ARG A 100 -19.97 9.36 -14.44
C ARG A 100 -21.27 9.99 -13.94
N ILE A 101 -21.40 10.26 -12.64
CA ILE A 101 -22.56 10.92 -12.03
C ILE A 101 -22.56 12.43 -12.32
N VAL A 102 -21.37 13.03 -12.49
CA VAL A 102 -21.20 14.48 -12.70
C VAL A 102 -21.16 14.85 -14.20
N SER A 103 -21.08 13.87 -15.10
CA SER A 103 -21.09 14.02 -16.57
C SER A 103 -22.50 13.98 -17.14
#